data_AF-A0A5R9NZB6-F1
#
_entry.id   AF-A0A5R9NZB6-F1
#
_cell.length_a   1.000
_cell.length_b   1.000
_cell.length_c   1.000
_cell.angle_alpha   90.00
_cell.angle_beta   90.00
_cell.angle_gamma   90.00
#
_symmetry.space_group_name_H-M   'P 1'
#
loop_
_entity.id
_entity.type
_entity.pdbx_description
1 polymer ?
#
loop_
_entity_poly.entity_id
_entity_poly.type
_entity_poly.pdbx_seq_one_letter_code
_entity_poly.pdbx_strand_id
1 'polypeptide(L)' 'MTDLPHRDLEHPLNSSKYHTGKRCVEEGCDKPAGTHWSPFWCAEHNAERLDRITNTLETELKRLEEALSQPRKENTQ' A
#
# COMPACT_ATOMS: atom_id res chain seq x y z
N MET A 1 4.38 16.27 -6.42
CA MET A 1 3.18 15.42 -6.53
C MET A 1 3.67 14.00 -6.53
N THR A 2 3.26 13.17 -5.57
CA THR A 2 3.55 11.74 -5.67
C THR A 2 2.62 11.18 -6.75
N ASP A 3 3.17 10.78 -7.90
CA ASP A 3 2.44 10.30 -9.09
C ASP A 3 1.66 8.98 -8.88
N LEU A 4 1.44 8.57 -7.63
CA LEU A 4 0.74 7.34 -7.30
C LEU A 4 -0.75 7.66 -7.10
N PRO A 5 -1.63 7.18 -7.99
CA PRO A 5 -3.06 7.55 -7.97
C PRO A 5 -3.78 7.27 -6.65
N HIS A 6 -3.30 6.32 -5.85
CA HIS A 6 -3.90 6.01 -4.56
C HIS A 6 -3.59 7.04 -3.47
N ARG A 7 -2.51 7.84 -3.61
CA ARG A 7 -2.13 8.90 -2.66
C ARG A 7 -2.84 10.23 -2.94
N ASP A 8 -3.36 10.43 -4.14
CA ASP A 8 -4.15 11.61 -4.49
C ASP A 8 -5.62 11.38 -4.12
N LEU A 9 -6.06 12.01 -3.02
CA LEU A 9 -7.41 11.86 -2.47
C LEU A 9 -8.50 12.31 -3.46
N GLU A 10 -8.16 13.22 -4.38
CA GLU A 10 -9.10 13.76 -5.37
C GLU A 10 -9.03 13.00 -6.71
N HIS A 11 -8.16 12.00 -6.81
CA HIS A 11 -8.03 11.20 -8.01
C HIS A 11 -9.36 10.49 -8.35
N PRO A 12 -9.77 10.37 -9.63
CA PRO A 12 -11.03 9.71 -10.00
C PRO A 12 -11.19 8.28 -9.46
N LEU A 13 -10.08 7.58 -9.22
CA LEU A 13 -10.06 6.23 -8.64
C LEU A 13 -10.28 6.19 -7.11
N ASN A 14 -10.29 7.34 -6.44
CA ASN A 14 -10.69 7.53 -5.04
C ASN A 14 -12.07 8.18 -4.90
N SER A 15 -12.76 8.43 -6.01
CA SER A 15 -14.06 9.11 -6.02
C SER A 15 -15.19 8.29 -5.41
N SER A 16 -16.29 8.97 -5.11
CA SER A 16 -17.51 8.39 -4.55
C SER A 16 -18.16 7.29 -5.41
N LYS A 17 -17.77 7.17 -6.69
CA LYS A 17 -18.17 6.06 -7.57
C LYS A 17 -17.87 4.69 -6.96
N TYR A 18 -16.83 4.58 -6.14
CA TYR A 18 -16.40 3.32 -5.53
C TYR A 18 -16.93 3.13 -4.10
N HIS A 19 -17.65 4.10 -3.55
CA HIS A 19 -18.20 3.99 -2.21
C HIS A 19 -19.17 2.83 -2.09
N THR A 20 -19.07 2.07 -1.00
CA THR A 20 -19.88 0.87 -0.76
C THR A 20 -21.14 1.15 0.04
N GLY A 21 -21.33 2.39 0.50
CA GLY A 21 -22.35 2.76 1.49
C GLY A 21 -22.00 2.36 2.92
N LYS A 22 -20.83 1.76 3.16
CA LYS A 22 -20.32 1.43 4.50
C LYS A 22 -19.30 2.47 4.97
N ARG A 23 -18.99 2.45 6.27
CA ARG A 23 -17.89 3.23 6.87
C ARG A 23 -16.55 2.51 6.70
N CYS A 24 -15.48 3.30 6.71
CA CYS A 24 -14.11 2.82 6.76
C CYS A 24 -13.91 1.83 7.91
N VAL A 25 -13.13 0.76 7.66
CA VAL A 25 -12.84 -0.28 8.65
C VAL A 25 -11.85 0.16 9.74
N GLU A 26 -11.12 1.26 9.52
CA GLU A 26 -10.19 1.80 10.52
C GLU A 26 -10.94 2.26 11.77
N GLU A 27 -10.40 1.90 12.94
CA GLU A 27 -11.04 2.18 14.22
C GLU A 27 -11.16 3.70 14.45
N GLY A 28 -12.37 4.15 14.78
CA GLY A 28 -12.65 5.58 14.97
C GLY A 28 -12.78 6.39 13.68
N CYS A 29 -12.72 5.77 12.49
CA CYS A 29 -12.90 6.48 11.23
C CYS A 29 -14.36 6.41 10.73
N ASP A 30 -15.00 7.56 10.60
CA ASP A 30 -16.38 7.66 10.09
C ASP A 30 -16.48 8.01 8.59
N LYS A 31 -15.34 8.10 7.89
CA LYS A 31 -15.33 8.40 6.45
C LYS A 31 -15.95 7.24 5.63
N PRO A 32 -16.56 7.53 4.46
CA PRO A 32 -17.11 6.49 3.60
C PRO A 32 -16.01 5.53 3.12
N ALA A 33 -16.30 4.22 3.17
CA ALA A 33 -15.42 3.20 2.62
C ALA A 33 -15.64 3.05 1.11
N GLY A 34 -14.55 2.83 0.40
CA GLY A 34 -14.57 2.48 -1.01
C GLY A 34 -13.61 3.34 -1.84
N THR A 35 -12.72 2.66 -2.55
CA THR A 35 -11.84 3.18 -3.60
C THR A 35 -11.78 2.14 -4.72
N HIS A 36 -11.15 2.46 -5.84
CA HIS A 36 -10.92 1.48 -6.90
C HIS A 36 -10.12 0.25 -6.42
N TRP A 37 -9.24 0.44 -5.43
CA TRP A 37 -8.34 -0.60 -4.92
C TRP A 37 -8.89 -1.38 -3.73
N SER A 38 -9.87 -0.82 -3.01
CA SER A 38 -10.41 -1.47 -1.83
C SER A 38 -11.83 -1.01 -1.47
N PRO A 39 -12.75 -1.95 -1.17
CA PRO A 39 -14.11 -1.63 -0.75
C PRO A 39 -14.22 -1.28 0.75
N PHE A 40 -13.16 -1.46 1.55
CA PHE A 40 -13.25 -1.45 3.02
C PHE A 40 -12.65 -0.21 3.69
N TRP A 41 -11.71 0.47 3.04
CA TRP A 41 -11.07 1.67 3.57
C TRP A 41 -11.53 2.91 2.80
N CYS A 42 -11.52 4.06 3.47
CA CYS A 42 -11.58 5.35 2.78
C CYS A 42 -10.28 5.62 2.01
N ALA A 43 -10.27 6.64 1.14
CA ALA A 43 -9.10 6.96 0.30
C ALA A 43 -7.80 7.13 1.11
N GLU A 44 -7.85 7.86 2.23
CA GLU A 44 -6.69 8.13 3.09
C GLU A 44 -6.12 6.85 3.72
N HIS A 45 -6.93 6.08 4.46
CA HIS A 45 -6.43 4.86 5.09
C HIS A 45 -6.09 3.76 4.07
N ASN A 46 -6.72 3.76 2.89
CA ASN A 46 -6.29 2.89 1.80
C ASN A 46 -4.90 3.28 1.29
N ALA A 47 -4.61 4.58 1.16
CA ALA A 47 -3.29 5.07 0.78
C ALA A 47 -2.23 4.64 1.81
N GLU A 48 -2.47 4.87 3.09
CA GLU A 48 -1.57 4.45 4.17
C GLU A 48 -1.33 2.93 4.18
N ARG A 49 -2.38 2.15 3.96
CA ARG A 49 -2.27 0.69 3.84
C ARG A 49 -1.36 0.29 2.68
N LEU A 50 -1.54 0.90 1.52
CA LEU A 50 -0.73 0.62 0.34
C LEU A 50 0.72 1.08 0.53
N ASP A 51 0.95 2.17 1.25
CA ASP A 51 2.30 2.62 1.62
C ASP A 51 3.00 1.60 2.53
N ARG A 52 2.33 1.07 3.56
CA ARG A 52 2.90 0.02 4.41
C ARG A 52 3.27 -1.24 3.63
N ILE A 53 2.41 -1.68 2.71
CA ILE A 53 2.67 -2.84 1.85
C ILE A 53 3.88 -2.56 0.95
N THR A 54 3.89 -1.41 0.27
CA THR A 54 4.98 -1.00 -0.63
C THR A 54 6.32 -0.98 0.10
N ASN A 55 6.39 -0.29 1.24
CA ASN A 55 7.62 -0.19 2.02
C ASN A 55 8.13 -1.56 2.51
N THR A 56 7.21 -2.46 2.88
CA THR A 56 7.57 -3.83 3.28
C THR A 56 8.18 -4.58 2.10
N LEU A 57 7.54 -4.53 0.93
CA LEU A 57 8.02 -5.20 -0.27
C LEU A 57 9.37 -4.65 -0.74
N GLU A 58 9.56 -3.32 -0.73
CA GLU A 58 10.83 -2.69 -1.07
C GLU A 58 11.96 -3.12 -0.11
N THR A 59 11.65 -3.24 1.18
CA THR A 59 12.61 -3.72 2.18
C THR A 59 13.02 -5.16 1.91
N GLU A 60 12.07 -6.05 1.63
CA GLU A 60 12.39 -7.46 1.35
C GLU A 60 13.11 -7.63 0.00
N LEU A 61 12.74 -6.87 -1.03
CA LEU A 61 13.45 -6.85 -2.31
C LEU A 61 14.93 -6.48 -2.11
N LYS A 62 15.19 -5.41 -1.36
CA LYS A 62 16.56 -4.99 -1.06
C LYS A 62 17.35 -6.09 -0.32
N ARG A 63 16.74 -6.77 0.66
CA ARG A 63 17.41 -7.89 1.36
C ARG A 63 17.76 -9.04 0.41
N LEU A 64 16.88 -9.35 -0.54
CA LEU A 64 17.13 -10.40 -1.53
C LEU A 64 18.24 -10.00 -2.50
N GLU A 65 18.27 -8.75 -2.96
CA GLU A 65 19.35 -8.22 -3.81
C GLU A 65 20.71 -8.26 -3.09
N GLU A 66 20.74 -7.87 -1.82
CA GLU A 66 21.93 -7.98 -0.97
C GLU A 66 22.38 -9.44 -0.80
N ALA A 67 21.45 -10.37 -0.56
CA ALA A 67 21.78 -11.79 -0.43
C ALA A 67 22.33 -12.40 -1.75
N LEU A 68 21.80 -11.98 -2.89
CA LEU A 68 22.24 -12.45 -4.21
C LEU A 68 23.58 -11.83 -4.66
N SER A 69 23.91 -10.64 -4.17
CA SER A 69 25.16 -9.95 -4.51
C SER A 69 26.36 -10.41 -3.67
N GLN A 70 26.15 -11.14 -2.58
CA GLN A 70 27.26 -11.67 -1.77
C GLN A 70 27.87 -12.93 -2.41
N PRO A 71 29.22 -13.01 -2.52
CA PRO A 71 29.87 -14.22 -2.99
C PRO A 71 29.57 -15.38 -2.05
N ARG A 72 29.23 -16.54 -2.62
CA ARG A 72 29.02 -17.78 -1.86
C ARG A 72 30.31 -18.08 -1.09
N LYS A 73 30.25 -18.06 0.25
CA LYS A 73 31.39 -18.52 1.07
C LYS A 73 31.58 -20.00 0.78
N GLU A 74 32.63 -20.35 0.05
CA GLU A 74 33.08 -21.73 -0.07
C GLU A 74 33.61 -22.15 1.30
N ASN A 75 32.89 -23.06 1.96
CA ASN A 75 33.39 -23.74 3.15
C ASN A 75 34.48 -24.73 2.69
N THR A 76 35.71 -24.27 2.61
CA THR A 76 36.87 -25.15 2.53
C THR A 76 37.13 -25.67 3.94
N GLN A 77 36.79 -26.94 4.16
CA GLN A 77 37.10 -27.69 5.37
C GLN A 77 38.48 -28.33 5.26
#